data_AF-A0A401WXX3-F1
#
_entry.id   AF-A0A401WXX3-F1
#
_cell.length_a   1.000
_cell.length_b   1.000
_cell.length_c   1.000
_cell.angle_alpha   90.00
_cell.angle_beta   90.00
_cell.angle_gamma   90.00
#
_symmetry.space_group_name_H-M   'P 1'
#
loop_
_entity.id
_entity.type
_entity.pdbx_description
1 polymer ?
#
loop_
_entity_poly.entity_id
_entity_poly.type
_entity_poly.pdbx_seq_one_letter_code
_entity_poly.pdbx_strand_id
1 'polypeptide(L)'
;MTLQPDQSKVLGDSNLPHTQDAASPLKAVKVKRKKRVSKKKSRKPKATQRTKKVSRHKRDPDDYYTETPFEVHCLMAKEGHNLLGKYVIDPCCGGGNIPITLRKYGVNAHGGDLHPRWEGALCVKDFRDTIKHWRPEIIVSNPPFSQWEEIVDAAWEVDTEIVYLLLPSRFLEGQNRLSWYLSTKKLARFWQFSKRVSLPPGKSDMKPTGGKIPYSWYVFERKHDQETWTGGWLPISPPIPESCKEQLVEEEAPSEAQIALDLSHPETR
;
A
#
# COMPACT_ATOMS: atom_id res chain seq x y z
N MET A 1 35.83 30.27 -64.69
CA MET A 1 37.15 30.60 -64.09
C MET A 1 37.02 30.37 -62.59
N THR A 2 37.87 29.66 -61.83
CA THR A 2 39.01 28.73 -62.09
C THR A 2 39.31 28.13 -60.70
N LEU A 3 39.33 26.82 -60.41
CA LEU A 3 39.16 25.56 -61.18
C LEU A 3 38.54 24.48 -60.25
N GLN A 4 38.20 23.30 -60.78
CA GLN A 4 38.19 22.02 -60.03
C GLN A 4 39.38 21.16 -60.49
N PRO A 5 39.68 20.05 -59.80
CA PRO A 5 39.14 18.79 -60.33
C PRO A 5 38.54 17.85 -59.28
N ASP A 6 37.43 17.21 -59.67
CA ASP A 6 37.03 15.87 -59.23
C ASP A 6 38.08 14.83 -59.63
N GLN A 7 38.21 13.74 -58.87
CA GLN A 7 38.22 12.36 -59.39
C GLN A 7 38.08 11.34 -58.22
N SER A 8 36.96 10.61 -58.25
CA SER A 8 36.85 9.14 -58.11
C SER A 8 38.03 8.28 -57.58
N LYS A 9 37.87 7.11 -56.93
CA LYS A 9 36.77 6.27 -56.36
C LYS A 9 37.43 4.92 -55.95
N VAL A 10 36.68 4.01 -55.29
CA VAL A 10 36.92 2.53 -55.20
C VAL A 10 37.88 1.97 -54.11
N LEU A 11 37.24 1.24 -53.18
CA LEU A 11 37.63 0.04 -52.38
C LEU A 11 39.01 -0.09 -51.70
N GLY A 12 38.96 -0.55 -50.44
CA GLY A 12 40.07 -1.14 -49.70
C GLY A 12 39.68 -1.61 -48.30
N ASP A 13 39.22 -2.85 -48.16
CA ASP A 13 38.95 -3.47 -46.85
C ASP A 13 40.21 -3.48 -45.98
N SER A 14 40.07 -3.14 -44.70
CA SER A 14 41.07 -3.41 -43.68
C SER A 14 40.42 -3.75 -42.34
N ASN A 15 40.04 -5.02 -42.22
CA ASN A 15 39.97 -5.69 -40.91
C ASN A 15 41.29 -5.51 -40.16
N LEU A 16 41.26 -5.18 -38.86
CA LEU A 16 42.18 -5.60 -37.79
C LEU A 16 41.50 -5.24 -36.44
N PRO A 17 41.80 -5.92 -35.32
CA PRO A 17 40.73 -6.44 -34.47
C PRO A 17 40.81 -6.01 -33.00
N HIS A 18 39.81 -6.48 -32.24
CA HIS A 18 39.73 -6.52 -30.78
C HIS A 18 41.08 -6.51 -30.04
N THR A 19 41.25 -5.53 -29.15
CA THR A 19 42.17 -5.64 -28.01
C THR A 19 41.62 -6.65 -27.00
N GLN A 20 42.06 -7.91 -27.12
CA GLN A 20 42.00 -8.87 -26.02
C GLN A 20 43.30 -8.75 -25.22
N ASP A 21 43.26 -8.16 -24.02
CA ASP A 21 44.39 -8.26 -23.10
C ASP A 21 44.44 -9.68 -22.51
N ALA A 22 45.42 -10.45 -22.97
CA ALA A 22 45.63 -11.83 -22.58
C ALA A 22 46.25 -11.93 -21.17
N ALA A 23 45.64 -12.73 -20.30
CA ALA A 23 46.20 -13.04 -19.00
C ALA A 23 47.54 -13.80 -19.11
N SER A 24 48.55 -13.38 -18.35
CA SER A 24 49.82 -14.11 -18.24
C SER A 24 49.67 -15.43 -17.47
N PRO A 25 50.38 -16.51 -17.86
CA PRO A 25 50.14 -17.85 -17.33
C PRO A 25 50.83 -18.12 -15.99
N LEU A 26 50.06 -18.25 -14.91
CA LEU A 26 50.55 -18.81 -13.65
C LEU A 26 50.72 -20.33 -13.75
N LYS A 27 51.97 -20.80 -13.65
CA LYS A 27 52.34 -22.22 -13.72
C LYS A 27 51.73 -23.03 -12.58
N ALA A 28 51.04 -24.12 -12.91
CA ALA A 28 50.37 -24.97 -11.93
C ALA A 28 51.36 -25.79 -11.08
N VAL A 29 51.46 -25.48 -9.78
CA VAL A 29 52.20 -26.29 -8.80
C VAL A 29 51.35 -27.49 -8.37
N LYS A 30 51.73 -28.71 -8.79
CA LYS A 30 51.07 -29.97 -8.40
C LYS A 30 51.35 -30.34 -6.94
N VAL A 31 50.59 -29.80 -5.99
CA VAL A 31 50.59 -30.25 -4.59
C VAL A 31 49.76 -31.54 -4.45
N LYS A 32 50.42 -32.70 -4.29
CA LYS A 32 49.77 -34.00 -3.98
C LYS A 32 49.15 -33.99 -2.57
N ARG A 33 47.92 -33.50 -2.41
CA ARG A 33 47.15 -33.66 -1.16
C ARG A 33 46.59 -35.09 -1.04
N LYS A 34 47.11 -35.87 -0.08
CA LYS A 34 46.56 -37.19 0.30
C LYS A 34 45.10 -37.05 0.77
N LYS A 35 44.16 -37.78 0.16
CA LYS A 35 42.77 -37.85 0.63
C LYS A 35 42.70 -38.59 1.98
N ARG A 36 42.60 -37.85 3.09
CA ARG A 36 42.13 -38.39 4.38
C ARG A 36 40.61 -38.52 4.34
N VAL A 37 40.09 -39.74 4.26
CA VAL A 37 38.65 -40.02 4.38
C VAL A 37 38.27 -39.98 5.86
N SER A 38 37.68 -38.87 6.32
CA SER A 38 37.07 -38.78 7.63
C SER A 38 35.59 -39.16 7.56
N LYS A 39 35.23 -40.29 8.18
CA LYS A 39 33.82 -40.72 8.33
C LYS A 39 33.06 -39.77 9.26
N LYS A 40 32.54 -38.65 8.75
CA LYS A 40 31.54 -37.84 9.47
C LYS A 40 30.24 -38.64 9.58
N LYS A 41 29.91 -39.14 10.79
CA LYS A 41 28.58 -39.67 11.09
C LYS A 41 27.56 -38.54 10.93
N SER A 42 26.61 -38.70 10.01
CA SER A 42 25.51 -37.77 9.79
C SER A 42 24.50 -37.85 10.94
N ARG A 43 24.60 -36.94 11.92
CA ARG A 43 23.52 -36.72 12.89
C ARG A 43 22.39 -35.99 12.14
N LYS A 44 21.30 -36.69 11.82
CA LYS A 44 20.07 -36.07 11.32
C LYS A 44 19.65 -34.96 12.29
N PRO A 45 19.33 -33.73 11.83
CA PRO A 45 18.74 -32.73 12.72
C PRO A 45 17.41 -33.28 13.24
N LYS A 46 17.19 -33.23 14.56
CA LYS A 46 15.87 -33.51 15.10
C LYS A 46 14.92 -32.45 14.57
N ALA A 47 13.77 -32.88 14.04
CA ALA A 47 12.72 -31.96 13.61
C ALA A 47 12.16 -31.24 14.84
N THR A 48 12.64 -30.02 15.11
CA THR A 48 11.97 -29.12 16.04
C THR A 48 10.59 -28.85 15.46
N GLN A 49 9.54 -29.36 16.11
CA GLN A 49 8.17 -29.06 15.72
C GLN A 49 8.01 -27.54 15.75
N ARG A 50 7.86 -26.93 14.57
CA ARG A 50 7.56 -25.51 14.44
C ARG A 50 6.17 -25.30 15.01
N THR A 51 6.10 -24.94 16.29
CA THR A 51 4.86 -24.50 16.92
C THR A 51 4.27 -23.42 16.04
N LYS A 52 3.07 -23.68 15.49
CA LYS A 52 2.33 -22.64 14.76
C LYS A 52 2.11 -21.53 15.77
N LYS A 53 2.86 -20.43 15.65
CA LYS A 53 2.62 -19.21 16.41
C LYS A 53 1.31 -18.64 15.91
N VAL A 54 0.21 -19.15 16.47
CA VAL A 54 -1.15 -18.71 16.16
C VAL A 54 -1.16 -17.20 16.39
N SER A 55 -1.52 -16.43 15.37
CA SER A 55 -1.77 -15.01 15.58
C SER A 55 -2.87 -14.93 16.63
N ARG A 56 -2.66 -14.18 17.72
CA ARG A 56 -3.65 -14.04 18.81
C ARG A 56 -5.01 -13.49 18.34
N HIS A 57 -5.08 -13.02 17.09
CA HIS A 57 -6.28 -12.58 16.42
C HIS A 57 -6.55 -13.55 15.26
N LYS A 58 -7.77 -14.08 15.22
CA LYS A 58 -8.36 -14.73 14.04
C LYS A 58 -8.55 -13.64 12.99
N ARG A 59 -8.26 -13.92 11.71
CA ARG A 59 -8.65 -12.99 10.64
C ARG A 59 -10.17 -12.96 10.55
N ASP A 60 -10.71 -11.79 10.21
CA ASP A 60 -12.09 -11.70 9.76
C ASP A 60 -12.27 -12.54 8.48
N PRO A 61 -13.37 -13.32 8.33
CA PRO A 61 -13.57 -14.15 7.15
C PRO A 61 -13.73 -13.35 5.85
N ASP A 62 -14.21 -12.12 5.94
CA ASP A 62 -14.47 -11.23 4.79
C ASP A 62 -13.33 -10.20 4.61
N ASP A 63 -12.20 -10.39 5.31
CA ASP A 63 -11.10 -9.40 5.45
C ASP A 63 -11.60 -7.99 5.88
N TYR A 64 -12.69 -7.91 6.68
CA TYR A 64 -13.22 -6.63 7.17
C TYR A 64 -12.41 -6.05 8.35
N TYR A 65 -11.69 -4.97 8.09
CA TYR A 65 -10.96 -4.17 9.10
C TYR A 65 -11.46 -2.72 9.06
N THR A 66 -11.55 -2.04 10.20
CA THR A 66 -12.08 -0.68 10.28
C THR A 66 -10.99 0.38 10.39
N GLU A 67 -10.98 1.33 9.47
CA GLU A 67 -10.23 2.59 9.57
C GLU A 67 -10.91 3.57 10.53
N THR A 68 -10.18 4.60 10.96
CA THR A 68 -10.69 5.71 11.77
C THR A 68 -10.80 6.98 10.90
N PRO A 69 -11.46 8.06 11.39
CA PRO A 69 -11.43 9.34 10.69
C PRO A 69 -10.01 9.89 10.43
N PHE A 70 -9.02 9.55 11.27
CA PHE A 70 -7.65 10.02 11.13
C PHE A 70 -7.03 9.66 9.77
N GLU A 71 -7.23 8.43 9.29
CA GLU A 71 -6.67 7.98 8.00
C GLU A 71 -7.23 8.82 6.83
N VAL A 72 -8.50 9.21 6.91
CA VAL A 72 -9.20 10.04 5.91
C VAL A 72 -8.80 11.51 6.04
N HIS A 73 -8.65 12.04 7.25
CA HIS A 73 -8.13 13.39 7.48
C HIS A 73 -6.72 13.56 6.89
N CYS A 74 -5.86 12.55 7.05
CA CYS A 74 -4.54 12.50 6.41
C CYS A 74 -4.62 12.49 4.89
N LEU A 75 -5.56 11.74 4.29
CA LEU A 75 -5.77 11.73 2.84
C LEU A 75 -6.21 13.10 2.34
N MET A 76 -7.24 13.69 2.96
CA MET A 76 -7.77 15.01 2.57
C MET A 76 -6.71 16.12 2.65
N ALA A 77 -5.79 16.05 3.62
CA ALA A 77 -4.67 16.97 3.74
C ALA A 77 -3.63 16.90 2.61
N LYS A 78 -3.61 15.82 1.81
CA LYS A 78 -2.74 15.67 0.63
C LYS A 78 -3.49 15.76 -0.70
N GLU A 79 -4.66 15.14 -0.77
CA GLU A 79 -5.38 14.84 -2.01
C GLU A 79 -6.73 15.54 -2.10
N GLY A 80 -7.18 16.26 -1.06
CA GLY A 80 -8.55 16.79 -0.99
C GLY A 80 -8.96 17.68 -2.18
N HIS A 81 -8.01 18.35 -2.82
CA HIS A 81 -8.22 19.12 -4.05
C HIS A 81 -8.69 18.27 -5.24
N ASN A 82 -8.35 16.97 -5.27
CA ASN A 82 -8.80 16.02 -6.30
C ASN A 82 -10.18 15.44 -5.99
N LEU A 83 -10.62 15.43 -4.72
CA LEU A 83 -11.89 14.84 -4.29
C LEU A 83 -13.07 15.84 -4.28
N LEU A 84 -12.79 17.14 -4.15
CA LEU A 84 -13.84 18.17 -4.09
C LEU A 84 -14.55 18.32 -5.45
N GLY A 85 -15.88 18.39 -5.41
CA GLY A 85 -16.72 18.47 -6.61
C GLY A 85 -16.88 17.16 -7.39
N LYS A 86 -16.25 16.06 -6.94
CA LYS A 86 -16.31 14.74 -7.58
C LYS A 86 -17.32 13.81 -6.92
N TYR A 87 -17.89 12.90 -7.70
CA TYR A 87 -18.70 11.79 -7.20
C TYR A 87 -17.79 10.66 -6.70
N VAL A 88 -17.79 10.44 -5.38
CA VAL A 88 -16.89 9.51 -4.69
C VAL A 88 -17.65 8.32 -4.12
N ILE A 89 -17.11 7.11 -4.29
CA ILE A 89 -17.66 5.89 -3.67
C ILE A 89 -16.59 5.12 -2.90
N ASP A 90 -16.95 4.64 -1.72
CA ASP A 90 -16.34 3.47 -1.09
C ASP A 90 -17.21 2.23 -1.36
N PRO A 91 -16.80 1.29 -2.23
CA PRO A 91 -17.60 0.12 -2.58
C PRO A 91 -17.41 -1.05 -1.60
N CYS A 92 -16.67 -0.84 -0.50
CA CYS A 92 -16.45 -1.80 0.59
C CYS A 92 -16.59 -1.09 1.95
N CYS A 93 -17.57 -0.21 2.08
CA CYS A 93 -17.58 0.84 3.11
C CYS A 93 -17.76 0.36 4.56
N GLY A 94 -18.15 -0.90 4.79
CA GLY A 94 -18.39 -1.44 6.12
C GLY A 94 -19.34 -0.57 6.95
N GLY A 95 -18.82 0.01 8.04
CA GLY A 95 -19.55 0.94 8.92
C GLY A 95 -19.74 2.36 8.39
N GLY A 96 -19.22 2.68 7.19
CA GLY A 96 -19.35 3.99 6.55
C GLY A 96 -18.28 5.01 6.93
N ASN A 97 -17.19 4.61 7.61
CA ASN A 97 -16.21 5.54 8.20
C ASN A 97 -15.57 6.48 7.15
N ILE A 98 -15.11 5.95 6.01
CA ILE A 98 -14.64 6.76 4.86
C ILE A 98 -15.73 7.74 4.35
N PRO A 99 -16.90 7.30 3.83
CA PRO A 99 -17.87 8.22 3.25
C PRO A 99 -18.46 9.22 4.27
N ILE A 100 -18.67 8.83 5.53
CA ILE A 100 -19.06 9.75 6.61
C ILE A 100 -18.00 10.84 6.80
N THR A 101 -16.72 10.46 6.88
CA THR A 101 -15.65 11.44 7.13
C THR A 101 -15.42 12.36 5.93
N LEU A 102 -15.49 11.83 4.69
CA LEU A 102 -15.40 12.62 3.47
C LEU A 102 -16.55 13.64 3.33
N ARG A 103 -17.79 13.27 3.68
CA ARG A 103 -18.93 14.20 3.69
C ARG A 103 -18.71 15.42 4.59
N LYS A 104 -17.98 15.28 5.71
CA LYS A 104 -17.67 16.42 6.60
C LYS A 104 -16.71 17.45 5.98
N TYR A 105 -16.01 17.10 4.89
CA TYR A 105 -15.24 18.02 4.05
C TYR A 105 -16.06 18.57 2.85
N GLY A 106 -17.35 18.26 2.73
CA GLY A 106 -18.17 18.65 1.58
C GLY A 106 -17.99 17.80 0.32
N VAL A 107 -17.33 16.64 0.42
CA VAL A 107 -17.20 15.69 -0.70
C VAL A 107 -18.53 14.95 -0.91
N ASN A 108 -18.94 14.77 -2.17
CA ASN A 108 -20.12 13.99 -2.54
C ASN A 108 -19.80 12.47 -2.47
N ALA A 109 -19.57 11.99 -1.24
CA ALA A 109 -19.12 10.64 -0.96
C ALA A 109 -20.27 9.70 -0.55
N HIS A 110 -20.21 8.46 -1.04
CA HIS A 110 -21.20 7.42 -0.78
C HIS A 110 -20.53 6.08 -0.47
N GLY A 111 -21.30 5.14 0.08
CA GLY A 111 -20.82 3.81 0.43
C GLY A 111 -21.71 2.71 -0.17
N GLY A 112 -21.10 1.60 -0.55
CA GLY A 112 -21.75 0.30 -0.72
C GLY A 112 -20.92 -0.76 0.00
N ASP A 113 -21.55 -1.86 0.40
CA ASP A 113 -20.86 -2.96 1.09
C ASP A 113 -21.52 -4.31 0.74
N LEU A 114 -20.78 -5.41 0.85
CA LEU A 114 -21.32 -6.75 0.61
C LEU A 114 -22.37 -7.16 1.68
N HIS A 115 -22.37 -6.51 2.84
CA HIS A 115 -23.25 -6.81 3.98
C HIS A 115 -23.96 -5.54 4.50
N PRO A 116 -25.12 -5.65 5.18
CA PRO A 116 -25.82 -4.51 5.76
C PRO A 116 -25.13 -4.02 7.05
N ARG A 117 -23.93 -3.45 6.92
CA ARG A 117 -23.09 -2.97 8.03
C ARG A 117 -23.35 -1.51 8.40
N TRP A 118 -23.90 -0.72 7.48
CA TRP A 118 -24.25 0.70 7.67
C TRP A 118 -25.58 1.03 6.99
N GLU A 119 -26.51 1.65 7.72
CA GLU A 119 -27.82 2.04 7.19
C GLU A 119 -27.74 3.15 6.13
N GLY A 120 -26.65 3.92 6.10
CA GLY A 120 -26.40 4.97 5.10
C GLY A 120 -25.76 4.48 3.79
N ALA A 121 -25.58 3.18 3.61
CA ALA A 121 -25.07 2.58 2.38
C ALA A 121 -26.11 2.65 1.26
N LEU A 122 -25.68 2.98 0.04
CA LEU A 122 -26.54 3.04 -1.16
C LEU A 122 -27.08 1.66 -1.56
N CYS A 123 -26.32 0.59 -1.28
CA CYS A 123 -26.70 -0.77 -1.62
C CYS A 123 -25.90 -1.80 -0.81
N VAL A 124 -26.50 -2.99 -0.67
CA VAL A 124 -25.85 -4.21 -0.14
C VAL A 124 -25.55 -5.14 -1.33
N LYS A 125 -24.32 -5.09 -1.86
CA LYS A 125 -23.89 -5.76 -3.10
C LYS A 125 -22.37 -6.00 -3.13
N ASP A 126 -21.90 -6.89 -4.00
CA ASP A 126 -20.47 -6.99 -4.33
C ASP A 126 -19.93 -5.65 -4.88
N PHE A 127 -18.65 -5.38 -4.66
CA PHE A 127 -18.03 -4.14 -5.10
C PHE A 127 -18.07 -3.98 -6.62
N ARG A 128 -18.01 -5.08 -7.40
CA ARG A 128 -18.04 -5.04 -8.87
C ARG A 128 -19.38 -4.51 -9.37
N ASP A 129 -20.48 -5.03 -8.83
CA ASP A 129 -21.83 -4.55 -9.15
C ASP A 129 -22.05 -3.11 -8.68
N THR A 130 -21.50 -2.75 -7.52
CA THR A 130 -21.57 -1.39 -6.96
C THR A 130 -20.86 -0.39 -7.87
N ILE A 131 -19.60 -0.63 -8.22
CA ILE A 131 -18.81 0.21 -9.14
C ILE A 131 -19.48 0.28 -10.52
N LYS A 132 -19.89 -0.87 -11.07
CA LYS A 132 -20.54 -0.97 -12.38
C LYS A 132 -21.85 -0.20 -12.49
N HIS A 133 -22.67 -0.24 -11.44
CA HIS A 133 -23.96 0.42 -11.41
C HIS A 133 -23.85 1.93 -11.23
N TRP A 134 -23.04 2.37 -10.26
CA TRP A 134 -22.96 3.79 -9.88
C TRP A 134 -21.93 4.60 -10.68
N ARG A 135 -20.92 3.96 -11.28
CA ARG A 135 -19.87 4.58 -12.11
C ARG A 135 -19.20 5.82 -11.45
N PRO A 136 -18.55 5.65 -10.29
CA PRO A 136 -17.90 6.76 -9.58
C PRO A 136 -16.75 7.38 -10.37
N GLU A 137 -16.61 8.71 -10.27
CA GLU A 137 -15.42 9.41 -10.81
C GLU A 137 -14.18 9.06 -10.00
N ILE A 138 -14.33 8.89 -8.68
CA ILE A 138 -13.24 8.52 -7.76
C ILE A 138 -13.70 7.42 -6.80
N ILE A 139 -12.82 6.45 -6.55
CA ILE A 139 -13.00 5.47 -5.48
C ILE A 139 -12.07 5.84 -4.31
N VAL A 140 -12.58 5.79 -3.08
CA VAL A 140 -11.78 5.84 -1.84
C VAL A 140 -12.22 4.68 -0.98
N SER A 141 -11.33 3.76 -0.64
CA SER A 141 -11.72 2.53 0.07
C SER A 141 -10.61 1.98 0.97
N ASN A 142 -11.02 1.25 2.00
CA ASN A 142 -10.21 0.31 2.76
C ASN A 142 -10.68 -1.10 2.39
N PRO A 143 -10.17 -1.66 1.27
CA PRO A 143 -10.77 -2.82 0.63
C PRO A 143 -10.41 -4.15 1.31
N PRO A 144 -11.14 -5.24 1.04
CA PRO A 144 -10.67 -6.59 1.36
C PRO A 144 -9.29 -6.82 0.70
N PHE A 145 -8.25 -7.00 1.53
CA PHE A 145 -6.84 -6.98 1.08
C PHE A 145 -6.47 -8.11 0.11
N SER A 146 -7.34 -9.11 -0.04
CA SER A 146 -7.22 -10.20 -1.00
C SER A 146 -7.74 -9.87 -2.40
N GLN A 147 -8.56 -8.81 -2.56
CA GLN A 147 -9.24 -8.46 -3.82
C GLN A 147 -9.00 -7.00 -4.27
N TRP A 148 -7.91 -6.38 -3.79
CA TRP A 148 -7.61 -4.97 -4.02
C TRP A 148 -7.28 -4.65 -5.48
N GLU A 149 -6.70 -5.61 -6.22
CA GLU A 149 -6.36 -5.51 -7.65
C GLU A 149 -7.64 -5.42 -8.49
N GLU A 150 -8.61 -6.29 -8.19
CA GLU A 150 -9.90 -6.37 -8.88
C GLU A 150 -10.80 -5.15 -8.67
N ILE A 151 -10.63 -4.39 -7.58
CA ILE A 151 -11.33 -3.11 -7.38
C ILE A 151 -10.81 -2.07 -8.36
N VAL A 152 -9.49 -2.03 -8.60
CA VAL A 152 -8.92 -1.08 -9.58
C VAL A 152 -9.28 -1.51 -11.01
N ASP A 153 -9.25 -2.81 -11.29
CA ASP A 153 -9.71 -3.36 -12.58
C ASP A 153 -11.18 -2.99 -12.87
N ALA A 154 -12.09 -3.20 -11.91
CA ALA A 154 -13.50 -2.81 -12.02
C ALA A 154 -13.70 -1.29 -12.16
N ALA A 155 -12.86 -0.48 -11.53
CA ALA A 155 -12.87 0.99 -11.67
C ALA A 155 -12.54 1.41 -13.11
N TRP A 156 -11.61 0.72 -13.77
CA TRP A 156 -11.27 1.04 -15.15
C TRP A 156 -12.33 0.60 -16.17
N GLU A 157 -13.17 -0.39 -15.86
CA GLU A 157 -14.36 -0.74 -16.68
C GLU A 157 -15.41 0.39 -16.74
N VAL A 158 -15.42 1.31 -15.76
CA VAL A 158 -16.43 2.37 -15.65
C VAL A 158 -15.93 3.79 -15.85
N ASP A 159 -14.69 3.94 -16.31
CA ASP A 159 -14.01 5.23 -16.53
C ASP A 159 -13.70 6.04 -15.26
N THR A 160 -13.63 5.41 -14.08
CA THR A 160 -13.14 6.03 -12.84
C THR A 160 -11.75 6.65 -13.07
N GLU A 161 -11.57 7.90 -12.64
CA GLU A 161 -10.37 8.70 -12.86
C GLU A 161 -9.25 8.32 -11.89
N ILE A 162 -9.58 8.22 -10.59
CA ILE A 162 -8.63 7.98 -9.49
C ILE A 162 -9.19 6.95 -8.51
N VAL A 163 -8.33 6.05 -8.02
CA VAL A 163 -8.65 5.05 -7.00
C VAL A 163 -7.66 5.17 -5.84
N TYR A 164 -8.16 5.51 -4.66
CA TYR A 164 -7.43 5.62 -3.41
C TYR A 164 -7.69 4.39 -2.54
N LEU A 165 -6.69 3.54 -2.33
CA LEU A 165 -6.81 2.34 -1.49
C LEU A 165 -5.91 2.42 -0.26
N LEU A 166 -6.50 2.20 0.92
CA LEU A 166 -5.77 2.04 2.17
C LEU A 166 -5.31 0.58 2.28
N LEU A 167 -4.01 0.32 2.05
CA LEU A 167 -3.46 -1.03 1.98
C LEU A 167 -2.20 -1.18 2.84
N PRO A 168 -1.83 -2.42 3.24
CA PRO A 168 -0.56 -2.68 3.89
C PRO A 168 0.62 -2.22 3.03
N SER A 169 1.51 -1.36 3.55
CA SER A 169 2.65 -0.77 2.81
C SER A 169 3.55 -1.81 2.15
N ARG A 170 3.60 -3.02 2.74
CA ARG A 170 4.33 -4.19 2.20
C ARG A 170 3.77 -4.74 0.88
N PHE A 171 2.67 -4.22 0.34
CA PHE A 171 2.12 -4.69 -0.94
C PHE A 171 3.01 -4.29 -2.14
N LEU A 172 3.89 -3.29 -1.96
CA LEU A 172 4.98 -3.00 -2.90
C LEU A 172 6.10 -4.06 -2.88
N GLU A 173 6.24 -4.84 -1.81
CA GLU A 173 7.32 -5.84 -1.63
C GLU A 173 6.98 -7.21 -2.24
N GLY A 174 5.89 -7.32 -3.01
CA GLY A 174 5.40 -8.59 -3.55
C GLY A 174 5.90 -8.88 -4.98
N GLN A 175 6.76 -9.89 -5.16
CA GLN A 175 7.22 -10.32 -6.49
C GLN A 175 6.04 -10.63 -7.45
N ASN A 176 5.00 -11.31 -6.97
CA ASN A 176 3.80 -11.60 -7.77
C ASN A 176 2.94 -10.35 -8.07
N ARG A 177 3.02 -9.30 -7.24
CA ARG A 177 2.31 -8.03 -7.47
C ARG A 177 3.07 -7.11 -8.43
N LEU A 178 4.40 -7.23 -8.48
CA LEU A 178 5.24 -6.45 -9.39
C LEU A 178 4.80 -6.59 -10.85
N SER A 179 4.41 -7.79 -11.29
CA SER A 179 3.88 -7.99 -12.65
C SER A 179 2.59 -7.20 -12.91
N TRP A 180 1.68 -7.09 -11.93
CA TRP A 180 0.45 -6.30 -12.04
C TRP A 180 0.74 -4.79 -12.03
N TYR A 181 1.65 -4.32 -11.16
CA TYR A 181 2.07 -2.91 -11.17
C TYR A 181 2.75 -2.50 -12.49
N LEU A 182 3.61 -3.37 -13.05
CA LEU A 182 4.31 -3.11 -14.32
C LEU A 182 3.41 -3.25 -15.55
N SER A 183 2.36 -4.08 -15.51
CA SER A 183 1.40 -4.21 -16.62
C SER A 183 0.39 -3.07 -16.65
N THR A 184 -0.08 -2.62 -15.48
CA THR A 184 -1.04 -1.52 -15.38
C THR A 184 -0.36 -0.16 -15.56
N LYS A 185 0.81 0.05 -14.95
CA LYS A 185 1.50 1.35 -14.83
C LYS A 185 0.59 2.47 -14.29
N LYS A 186 -0.37 2.12 -13.42
CA LYS A 186 -1.38 3.07 -12.90
C LYS A 186 -1.11 3.58 -11.49
N LEU A 187 -0.20 2.98 -10.73
CA LEU A 187 0.20 3.52 -9.43
C LEU A 187 0.90 4.86 -9.65
N ALA A 188 0.23 5.96 -9.33
CA ALA A 188 0.73 7.31 -9.52
C ALA A 188 1.38 7.85 -8.26
N ARG A 189 0.78 7.59 -7.09
CA ARG A 189 1.26 8.10 -5.79
C ARG A 189 1.18 7.08 -4.66
N PHE A 190 2.06 7.22 -3.68
CA PHE A 190 2.11 6.42 -2.45
C PHE A 190 2.37 7.31 -1.23
N TRP A 191 1.43 7.33 -0.30
CA TRP A 191 1.50 8.16 0.90
C TRP A 191 1.62 7.34 2.17
N GLN A 192 2.76 7.48 2.84
CA GLN A 192 3.13 6.71 4.03
C GLN A 192 2.71 7.45 5.32
N PHE A 193 1.99 6.76 6.20
CA PHE A 193 1.77 7.23 7.57
C PHE A 193 3.09 7.24 8.35
N SER A 194 3.36 8.34 9.05
CA SER A 194 4.52 8.53 9.94
C SER A 194 4.34 7.88 11.31
N LYS A 195 3.09 7.68 11.77
CA LYS A 195 2.73 6.87 12.95
C LYS A 195 2.05 5.56 12.54
N ARG A 196 2.10 4.54 13.39
CA ARG A 196 1.41 3.26 13.16
C ARG A 196 -0.09 3.39 13.39
N VAL A 197 -0.84 3.48 12.30
CA VAL A 197 -2.31 3.41 12.30
C VAL A 197 -2.79 2.00 12.68
N SER A 198 -3.93 1.92 13.35
CA SER A 198 -4.48 0.66 13.84
C SER A 198 -5.81 0.39 13.15
N LEU A 199 -5.84 -0.61 12.27
CA LEU A 199 -7.05 -1.12 11.63
C LEU A 199 -7.44 -2.45 12.30
N PRO A 200 -8.26 -2.43 13.37
CA PRO A 200 -8.75 -3.65 14.01
C PRO A 200 -9.80 -4.36 13.13
N PRO A 201 -10.01 -5.68 13.31
CA PRO A 201 -11.14 -6.38 12.70
C PRO A 201 -12.48 -5.78 13.15
N GLY A 202 -13.50 -5.83 12.29
CA GLY A 202 -14.82 -5.26 12.58
C GLY A 202 -15.47 -5.74 13.88
N LYS A 203 -16.20 -4.84 14.56
CA LYS A 203 -16.86 -5.05 15.86
C LYS A 203 -15.93 -5.56 16.98
N SER A 204 -14.70 -5.06 17.05
CA SER A 204 -13.83 -5.30 18.20
C SER A 204 -13.58 -4.03 18.99
N ASP A 205 -13.93 -4.04 20.28
CA ASP A 205 -13.71 -2.95 21.25
C ASP A 205 -12.23 -2.80 21.65
N MET A 206 -11.31 -3.17 20.76
CA MET A 206 -9.88 -3.23 21.03
C MET A 206 -9.24 -1.86 20.86
N LYS A 207 -8.78 -1.28 21.98
CA LYS A 207 -8.00 -0.05 22.00
C LYS A 207 -6.83 -0.12 20.99
N PRO A 208 -6.59 0.93 20.17
CA PRO A 208 -5.46 1.01 19.26
C PRO A 208 -4.11 0.79 19.95
N THR A 209 -3.43 -0.33 19.65
CA THR A 209 -2.12 -0.69 20.25
C THR A 209 -0.95 -0.46 19.28
N GLY A 210 -1.02 0.60 18.48
CA GLY A 210 0.07 1.02 17.59
C GLY A 210 0.39 0.07 16.43
N GLY A 211 -0.64 -0.50 15.79
CA GLY A 211 -0.57 -1.03 14.41
C GLY A 211 0.63 -1.93 14.03
N LYS A 212 0.50 -3.24 14.23
CA LYS A 212 1.57 -4.21 13.86
C LYS A 212 1.91 -4.23 12.37
N ILE A 213 0.97 -3.84 11.52
CA ILE A 213 1.12 -3.76 10.06
C ILE A 213 1.26 -2.27 9.71
N PRO A 214 2.26 -1.86 8.91
CA PRO A 214 2.28 -0.52 8.34
C PRO A 214 1.26 -0.46 7.20
N TYR A 215 0.49 0.61 7.15
CA TYR A 215 -0.45 0.90 6.06
C TYR A 215 -0.01 2.19 5.35
N SER A 216 -0.53 2.37 4.14
CA SER A 216 -0.32 3.54 3.28
C SER A 216 -1.55 3.77 2.40
N TRP A 217 -1.75 5.00 1.95
CA TRP A 217 -2.65 5.26 0.83
C TRP A 217 -1.91 5.03 -0.48
N TYR A 218 -2.45 4.12 -1.29
CA TYR A 218 -2.04 3.88 -2.67
C TYR A 218 -2.99 4.66 -3.58
N VAL A 219 -2.43 5.43 -4.51
CA VAL A 219 -3.21 6.25 -5.46
C VAL A 219 -2.96 5.74 -6.86
N PHE A 220 -4.00 5.18 -7.47
CA PHE A 220 -3.99 4.75 -8.85
C PHE A 220 -4.74 5.76 -9.71
N GLU A 221 -4.15 6.21 -10.83
CA GLU A 221 -4.81 7.13 -11.75
C GLU A 221 -4.92 6.51 -13.14
N ARG A 222 -6.12 6.54 -13.72
CA ARG A 222 -6.39 6.00 -15.08
C ARG A 222 -5.43 6.56 -16.14
N LYS A 223 -5.07 7.85 -16.00
CA LYS A 223 -4.21 8.59 -16.93
C LYS A 223 -2.71 8.48 -16.63
N HIS A 224 -2.29 7.90 -15.51
CA HIS A 224 -0.87 7.64 -15.27
C HIS A 224 -0.37 6.53 -16.20
N ASP A 225 0.82 6.69 -16.76
CA ASP A 225 1.44 5.77 -17.72
C ASP A 225 2.96 5.61 -17.52
N GLN A 226 3.50 6.29 -16.50
CA GLN A 226 4.91 6.27 -16.17
C GLN A 226 5.27 5.03 -15.33
N GLU A 227 6.54 4.65 -15.37
CA GLU A 227 7.05 3.51 -14.58
C GLU A 227 7.36 3.89 -13.12
N THR A 228 7.46 5.20 -12.85
CA THR A 228 7.72 5.77 -11.52
C THR A 228 6.46 6.37 -10.91
N TRP A 229 6.19 6.00 -9.66
CA TRP A 229 5.25 6.70 -8.78
C TRP A 229 5.97 7.76 -7.94
N THR A 230 5.23 8.76 -7.47
CA THR A 230 5.74 9.75 -6.50
C THR A 230 5.20 9.48 -5.09
N GLY A 231 5.78 10.04 -4.05
CA GLY A 231 5.32 9.75 -2.69
C GLY A 231 5.93 10.60 -1.60
N GLY A 232 5.52 10.33 -0.38
CA GLY A 232 5.97 11.06 0.80
C GLY A 232 5.16 10.76 2.06
N TRP A 233 5.34 11.60 3.06
CA TRP A 233 4.72 11.44 4.37
C TRP A 233 3.35 12.10 4.47
N LEU A 234 2.41 11.40 5.09
CA LEU A 234 1.16 11.96 5.59
C LEU A 234 1.42 12.79 6.86
N PRO A 235 0.62 13.86 7.11
CA PRO A 235 0.79 14.69 8.29
C PRO A 235 0.53 13.90 9.58
N ILE A 236 1.28 14.23 10.65
CA ILE A 236 1.07 13.67 11.99
C ILE A 236 -0.24 14.19 12.61
N SER A 237 -0.52 15.47 12.38
CA SER A 237 -1.77 16.17 12.74
C SER A 237 -2.34 16.81 11.46
N PRO A 238 -3.27 16.14 10.75
CA PRO A 238 -3.96 16.72 9.61
C PRO A 238 -4.91 17.85 10.05
N PRO A 239 -5.20 18.85 9.20
CA PRO A 239 -6.28 19.80 9.45
C PRO A 239 -7.64 19.08 9.50
N ILE A 240 -8.33 19.25 10.63
CA ILE A 240 -9.64 18.65 10.93
C ILE A 240 -10.73 19.74 10.74
N PRO A 241 -11.79 19.48 9.95
CA PRO A 241 -12.91 20.40 9.78
C PRO A 241 -13.56 20.77 11.11
N GLU A 242 -14.11 21.98 11.23
CA GLU A 242 -14.80 22.45 12.45
C GLU A 242 -15.91 21.47 12.88
N SER A 243 -16.67 20.95 11.91
CA SER A 243 -17.72 19.93 12.04
C SER A 243 -17.26 18.57 12.58
N CYS A 244 -15.95 18.36 12.76
CA CYS A 244 -15.38 17.16 13.36
C CYS A 244 -14.82 17.41 14.77
N LYS A 245 -14.56 18.67 15.17
CA LYS A 245 -13.81 18.97 16.40
C LYS A 245 -14.58 18.63 17.68
N GLU A 246 -15.90 18.67 17.63
CA GLU A 246 -16.78 18.27 18.74
C GLU A 246 -16.55 16.81 19.18
N GLN A 247 -16.15 15.92 18.25
CA GLN A 247 -15.93 14.49 18.55
C GLN A 247 -14.57 14.17 19.19
N LEU A 248 -13.64 15.13 19.26
CA LEU A 248 -12.32 14.92 19.85
C LEU A 248 -12.29 15.18 21.37
N VAL A 249 -13.33 15.82 21.92
CA VAL A 249 -13.39 16.20 23.33
C VAL A 249 -13.61 14.99 24.25
N GLU A 250 -14.21 13.92 23.75
CA GLU A 250 -14.54 12.73 24.56
C GLU A 250 -13.43 11.67 24.65
N GLU A 251 -12.43 11.65 23.75
CA GLU A 251 -11.36 10.63 23.78
C GLU A 251 -10.04 11.07 24.46
N GLU A 252 -9.76 12.38 24.60
CA GLU A 252 -8.45 12.88 25.06
C GLU A 252 -8.39 13.30 26.55
N ALA A 253 -9.51 13.35 27.26
CA ALA A 253 -9.55 13.75 28.68
C ALA A 253 -9.62 12.55 29.64
N PRO A 254 -8.50 12.04 30.19
CA PRO A 254 -8.57 11.25 31.42
C PRO A 254 -9.20 12.13 32.51
N SER A 255 -10.20 11.60 33.22
CA SER A 255 -10.85 12.36 34.30
C SER A 255 -9.82 12.78 35.36
N GLU A 256 -10.06 13.88 36.07
CA GLU A 256 -9.17 14.34 37.14
C GLU A 256 -8.95 13.25 38.20
N ALA A 257 -9.94 12.38 38.42
CA ALA A 257 -9.83 11.20 39.28
C ALA A 257 -8.82 10.16 38.76
N GLN A 258 -8.69 10.00 37.43
CA GLN A 258 -7.72 9.10 36.82
C GLN A 258 -6.29 9.64 36.94
N ILE A 259 -6.11 10.96 36.78
CA ILE A 259 -4.82 11.64 36.98
C ILE A 259 -4.41 11.56 38.47
N ALA A 260 -5.35 11.76 39.39
CA ALA A 260 -5.11 11.62 40.83
C ALA A 260 -4.70 10.19 41.22
N LEU A 261 -5.27 9.16 40.56
CA LEU A 261 -4.99 7.76 40.85
C LEU A 261 -3.60 7.29 40.37
N ASP A 262 -3.13 7.79 39.22
CA ASP A 262 -1.77 7.54 38.71
C ASP A 262 -0.72 8.27 39.56
N LEU A 263 -1.04 9.47 40.06
CA LEU A 263 -0.15 10.23 40.96
C LEU A 263 -0.12 9.69 42.39
N SER A 264 -1.12 8.91 42.82
CA SER A 264 -1.16 8.32 44.18
C SER A 264 -0.41 6.98 44.31
N HIS A 265 0.13 6.43 43.22
CA HIS A 265 0.84 5.15 43.20
C HIS A 265 2.25 5.27 42.58
N PRO A 266 3.20 5.96 43.24
CA PRO A 266 4.60 5.80 42.91
C PRO A 266 5.08 4.37 43.27
N GLU A 267 6.04 3.88 42.49
CA GLU A 267 6.71 2.56 42.59
C GLU A 267 5.91 1.36 42.01
N THR A 268 6.51 0.41 41.27
CA THR A 268 7.93 0.02 41.12
C THR A 268 8.36 -0.20 39.64
N ARG A 269 9.68 -0.30 39.44
CA ARG A 269 10.44 -0.60 38.19
C ARG A 269 9.80 -1.57 37.19
#